data_AF-A0A644Z5Y7-F1
#
_entry.id   AF-A0A644Z5Y7-F1
#
_cell.length_a   1.000
_cell.length_b   1.000
_cell.length_c   1.000
_cell.angle_alpha   90.00
_cell.angle_beta   90.00
_cell.angle_gamma   90.00
#
_symmetry.space_group_name_H-M   'P 1'
#
loop_
_entity.id
_entity.type
_entity.pdbx_description
1 polymer ?
#
loop_
_entity_poly.entity_id
_entity_poly.type
_entity_poly.pdbx_seq_one_letter_code
_entity_poly.pdbx_strand_id
1 'polypeptide(L)'
;MSLNNKNLFLFNNELDTPFSFDYYTSYVHRLVTINQMDSLKSNIKPLYLFAEEKDLKFLNDNGHQYNILAKSQDFRVTRLTPAFLNPDTRQSVLTNVYLLEIK
;
A
#
# COMPACT_ATOMS: atom_id res chain seq x y z
N MET A 1 -15.18 -10.51 -1.36
CA MET A 1 -13.91 -11.27 -1.43
C MET A 1 -13.28 -11.20 -0.04
N SER A 2 -13.08 -12.32 0.65
CA SER A 2 -12.46 -12.31 1.99
C SER A 2 -10.94 -12.33 1.82
N LEU A 3 -10.28 -11.19 2.04
CA LEU A 3 -8.82 -11.10 2.03
C LEU A 3 -8.26 -11.81 3.27
N ASN A 4 -7.29 -12.69 3.09
CA ASN A 4 -6.55 -13.26 4.20
C ASN A 4 -5.42 -12.30 4.59
N ASN A 5 -5.56 -11.63 5.73
CA ASN A 5 -4.59 -10.63 6.22
C ASN A 5 -3.16 -11.19 6.36
N LYS A 6 -2.98 -12.52 6.46
CA LYS A 6 -1.64 -13.15 6.48
C LYS A 6 -0.89 -13.06 5.15
N ASN A 7 -1.61 -12.88 4.05
CA ASN A 7 -1.04 -12.77 2.72
C ASN A 7 -0.98 -11.30 2.24
N LEU A 8 -1.37 -10.35 3.10
CA LEU A 8 -1.38 -8.92 2.81
C LEU A 8 -0.19 -8.25 3.49
N PHE A 9 0.56 -7.49 2.71
CA PHE A 9 1.77 -6.81 3.17
C PHE A 9 1.72 -5.33 2.80
N LEU A 10 2.33 -4.49 3.63
CA LEU A 10 2.51 -3.07 3.31
C LEU A 10 3.78 -2.94 2.48
N PHE A 11 3.66 -2.48 1.25
CA PHE A 11 4.83 -2.26 0.41
C PHE A 11 5.40 -0.88 0.68
N ASN A 12 6.70 -0.82 1.00
CA ASN A 12 7.38 0.45 1.18
C ASN A 12 8.88 0.28 0.92
N ASN A 13 9.38 0.98 -0.09
CA ASN A 13 10.79 0.93 -0.44
C ASN A 13 11.62 2.11 0.13
N GLU A 14 10.97 3.06 0.84
CA GLU A 14 11.60 4.28 1.36
C GLU A 14 11.65 4.31 2.90
N LEU A 15 11.26 3.23 3.59
CA LEU A 15 11.25 3.10 5.07
C LEU A 15 10.39 4.13 5.83
N ASP A 16 9.74 5.05 5.14
CA ASP A 16 8.85 6.08 5.69
C ASP A 16 7.49 5.44 6.07
N THR A 17 7.21 5.13 7.34
CA THR A 17 5.87 4.66 7.77
C THR A 17 5.29 5.48 8.90
N PRO A 18 3.98 5.81 8.83
CA PRO A 18 2.94 4.78 8.94
C PRO A 18 1.77 4.92 7.95
N PHE A 19 1.35 3.79 7.40
CA PHE A 19 0.08 3.65 6.70
C PHE A 19 -1.07 3.68 7.72
N SER A 20 -2.18 4.35 7.39
CA SER A 20 -3.40 4.33 8.21
C SER A 20 -4.14 2.99 8.12
N PHE A 21 -3.76 2.15 7.15
CA PHE A 21 -4.44 0.90 6.80
C PHE A 21 -4.58 -0.09 7.97
N ASP A 22 -3.54 -0.22 8.80
CA ASP A 22 -3.55 -1.12 9.96
C ASP A 22 -4.57 -0.69 11.02
N TYR A 23 -4.86 0.61 11.13
CA TYR A 23 -5.91 1.13 12.00
C TYR A 23 -7.29 0.62 11.56
N TYR A 24 -7.59 0.69 10.26
CA TYR A 24 -8.89 0.27 9.73
C TYR A 24 -9.09 -1.25 9.72
N THR A 25 -8.02 -2.02 9.68
CA THR A 25 -8.07 -3.49 9.66
C THR A 25 -7.89 -4.13 11.03
N SER A 26 -7.50 -3.35 12.05
CA SER A 26 -7.13 -3.85 13.38
C SER A 26 -6.10 -4.98 13.32
N TYR A 27 -5.22 -4.94 12.33
CA TYR A 27 -4.18 -5.95 12.09
C TYR A 27 -2.87 -5.24 11.72
N VAL A 28 -1.77 -5.66 12.34
CA VAL A 28 -0.43 -5.12 12.06
C VAL A 28 0.14 -5.87 10.87
N HIS A 29 0.06 -5.26 9.69
CA HIS A 29 0.59 -5.87 8.47
C HIS A 29 2.11 -5.73 8.44
N ARG A 30 2.77 -6.77 7.91
CA ARG A 30 4.21 -6.74 7.76
C ARG A 30 4.59 -5.81 6.61
N LEU A 31 5.54 -4.91 6.87
CA LEU A 31 6.19 -4.11 5.85
C LEU A 31 7.17 -4.97 5.05
N VAL A 32 7.13 -4.83 3.72
CA VAL A 32 8.03 -5.54 2.81
C VAL A 32 8.67 -4.57 1.81
N THR A 33 9.97 -4.77 1.58
CA THR A 33 10.68 -4.20 0.44
C THR A 33 10.53 -5.10 -0.79
N ILE A 34 10.97 -4.63 -1.96
CA ILE A 34 10.97 -5.42 -3.21
C ILE A 34 11.72 -6.75 -3.07
N ASN A 35 12.91 -6.74 -2.46
CA ASN A 35 13.71 -7.95 -2.26
C ASN A 35 13.01 -8.98 -1.34
N GLN A 36 12.27 -8.48 -0.34
CA GLN A 36 11.50 -9.34 0.57
C GLN A 36 10.24 -9.86 -0.11
N MET A 37 9.56 -9.03 -0.90
CA MET A 37 8.41 -9.42 -1.70
C MET A 37 8.77 -10.57 -2.66
N ASP A 38 9.89 -10.51 -3.37
CA ASP A 38 10.32 -11.58 -4.29
C ASP A 38 10.53 -12.92 -3.57
N SER A 39 11.09 -12.87 -2.37
CA SER A 39 11.28 -14.05 -1.52
C SER A 39 9.93 -14.63 -1.07
N LEU A 40 8.94 -13.77 -0.78
CA LEU A 40 7.60 -14.18 -0.35
C LEU A 40 6.77 -14.75 -1.50
N LYS A 41 6.86 -14.15 -2.70
CA LYS A 41 6.13 -14.55 -3.90
C LYS A 41 6.38 -16.01 -4.31
N SER A 42 7.57 -16.53 -3.99
CA SER A 42 7.93 -17.93 -4.24
C SER A 42 7.22 -18.91 -3.31
N ASN A 43 6.76 -18.46 -2.13
CA ASN A 43 6.24 -19.30 -1.05
C ASN A 43 4.75 -19.04 -0.71
N ILE A 44 4.22 -17.87 -1.09
CA ILE A 44 2.87 -17.43 -0.75
C ILE A 44 2.13 -17.07 -2.03
N LYS A 45 1.01 -17.77 -2.28
CA LYS A 45 0.08 -17.45 -3.35
C LYS A 45 -1.38 -17.58 -2.85
N PRO A 46 -2.25 -16.59 -3.10
CA PRO A 46 -1.97 -15.28 -3.69
C PRO A 46 -1.21 -14.36 -2.72
N LEU A 47 -0.36 -13.46 -3.24
CA LEU A 47 0.36 -12.43 -2.48
C LEU A 47 -0.27 -11.07 -2.77
N TYR A 48 -0.66 -10.37 -1.70
CA TYR A 48 -1.29 -9.07 -1.79
C TYR A 48 -0.39 -7.95 -1.23
N LEU A 49 -0.32 -6.83 -1.92
CA LEU A 49 0.38 -5.63 -1.47
C LEU A 49 -0.57 -4.46 -1.33
N PHE A 50 -0.46 -3.74 -0.22
CA PHE A 50 -0.98 -2.38 -0.10
C PHE A 50 0.15 -1.40 -0.44
N ALA A 51 -0.08 -0.54 -1.44
CA ALA A 51 0.97 0.29 -2.04
C ALA A 51 0.45 1.68 -2.45
N GLU A 52 1.34 2.68 -2.53
CA GLU A 52 1.02 4.01 -3.06
C GLU A 52 1.27 4.11 -4.56
N GLU A 53 0.74 5.15 -5.20
CA GLU A 53 1.00 5.45 -6.63
C GLU A 53 2.49 5.39 -7.02
N LYS A 54 3.38 5.95 -6.18
CA LYS A 54 4.83 5.93 -6.43
C LYS A 54 5.40 4.51 -6.47
N ASP A 55 4.85 3.61 -5.68
CA ASP A 55 5.29 2.23 -5.56
C ASP A 55 4.85 1.43 -6.80
N LEU A 56 3.70 1.74 -7.40
CA LEU A 56 3.26 1.13 -8.66
C LEU A 56 4.26 1.38 -9.77
N LYS A 57 4.75 2.63 -9.87
CA LYS A 57 5.80 2.99 -10.81
C LYS A 57 7.08 2.20 -10.53
N PHE A 58 7.48 2.14 -9.26
CA PHE A 58 8.68 1.40 -8.85
C PHE A 58 8.58 -0.10 -9.17
N LEU A 59 7.45 -0.75 -8.90
CA LEU A 59 7.20 -2.15 -9.23
C LEU A 59 7.27 -2.40 -10.75
N ASN A 60 6.70 -1.49 -11.54
CA ASN A 60 6.72 -1.58 -13.01
C ASN A 60 8.14 -1.40 -13.58
N ASP A 61 8.90 -0.42 -13.07
CA ASP A 61 10.29 -0.17 -13.49
C ASP A 61 11.21 -1.36 -13.17
N ASN A 62 10.87 -2.18 -12.17
CA ASN A 62 11.58 -3.41 -11.81
C ASN A 62 10.98 -4.68 -12.44
N GLY A 63 10.03 -4.55 -13.38
CA GLY A 63 9.50 -5.67 -14.16
C GLY A 63 8.49 -6.56 -13.41
N HIS A 64 7.94 -6.12 -12.28
CA HIS A 64 6.92 -6.89 -11.56
C HIS A 64 5.54 -6.69 -12.16
N GLN A 65 4.87 -7.81 -12.43
CA GLN A 65 3.48 -7.80 -12.87
C GLN A 65 2.51 -7.94 -11.69
N TYR A 66 1.43 -7.17 -11.74
CA TYR A 66 0.39 -7.17 -10.73
C TYR A 66 -0.98 -6.90 -11.34
N ASN A 67 -2.03 -7.30 -10.62
CA ASN A 67 -3.40 -6.88 -10.87
C ASN A 67 -3.79 -5.84 -9.81
N ILE A 68 -4.46 -4.76 -10.21
CA ILE A 68 -5.07 -3.82 -9.26
C ILE A 68 -6.43 -4.39 -8.87
N LEU A 69 -6.61 -4.78 -7.61
CA LEU A 69 -7.87 -5.30 -7.08
C LEU A 69 -8.76 -4.18 -6.55
N ALA A 70 -8.17 -3.15 -5.96
CA ALA A 70 -8.88 -1.97 -5.47
C ALA A 70 -7.99 -0.72 -5.53
N LYS A 71 -8.64 0.43 -5.65
CA LYS A 71 -8.04 1.76 -5.59
C LYS A 71 -8.83 2.60 -4.59
N SER A 72 -8.13 3.35 -3.75
CA SER A 72 -8.73 4.36 -2.87
C SER A 72 -7.84 5.60 -2.82
N GLN A 73 -8.35 6.64 -2.18
CA GLN A 73 -7.55 7.77 -1.72
C GLN A 73 -7.35 7.64 -0.22
N ASP A 74 -6.13 7.87 0.25
CA ASP A 74 -5.78 7.88 1.67
C ASP A 74 -4.96 9.12 1.99
N PHE A 75 -4.95 9.50 3.27
CA PHE A 75 -4.11 10.56 3.78
C PHE A 75 -3.17 9.99 4.83
N ARG A 76 -1.87 10.28 4.69
CA ARG A 76 -0.90 9.99 5.75
C ARG A 76 -1.18 10.89 6.94
N VAL A 77 -1.93 10.38 7.93
CA VAL A 77 -2.36 11.12 9.13
C VAL A 77 -1.18 11.68 9.93
N THR A 78 0.00 11.06 9.85
CA THR A 78 1.23 11.61 10.46
C THR A 78 1.73 12.91 9.84
N ARG A 79 1.17 13.31 8.69
CA ARG A 79 1.42 14.59 8.03
C ARG A 79 0.20 15.49 8.12
N LEU A 80 -0.51 15.51 9.25
CA LEU A 80 -1.69 16.37 9.45
C LEU A 80 -1.36 17.83 9.06
N THR A 81 -1.89 18.29 7.94
CA THR A 81 -1.64 19.64 7.42
C THR A 81 -2.92 20.49 7.54
N PRO A 82 -2.80 21.82 7.61
CA PRO A 82 -3.95 22.72 7.53
C PRO A 82 -4.80 22.47 6.27
N ALA A 83 -4.17 22.07 5.16
CA ALA A 83 -4.85 21.72 3.93
C ALA A 83 -5.74 20.46 4.07
N PHE A 84 -5.32 19.45 4.83
CA PHE A 84 -6.18 18.29 5.10
C PHE A 84 -7.37 18.64 6.01
N LEU A 85 -7.16 19.53 6.98
CA LEU A 85 -8.20 19.93 7.92
C LEU A 85 -9.30 20.75 7.23
N ASN A 86 -8.93 21.62 6.30
CA ASN A 86 -9.87 22.41 5.50
C ASN A 86 -10.61 21.53 4.48
N PRO A 87 -11.95 21.38 4.56
CA PRO A 87 -12.73 20.58 3.61
C PRO A 87 -12.52 20.96 2.14
N ASP A 88 -12.32 22.24 1.84
CA ASP A 88 -12.18 22.75 0.47
C ASP A 88 -10.85 22.35 -0.18
N THR A 89 -9.80 22.16 0.63
CA THR A 89 -8.46 21.77 0.15
C THR A 89 -8.08 20.35 0.54
N ARG A 90 -8.91 19.63 1.30
CA ARG A 90 -8.63 18.27 1.77
C ARG A 90 -8.33 17.30 0.63
N GLN A 91 -9.07 17.39 -0.45
CA GLN A 91 -8.93 16.48 -1.59
C GLN A 91 -7.57 16.63 -2.30
N SER A 92 -6.94 17.81 -2.26
CA SER A 92 -5.68 18.05 -2.97
C SER A 92 -4.47 17.41 -2.32
N VAL A 93 -4.60 16.97 -1.06
CA VAL A 93 -3.51 16.36 -0.29
C VAL A 93 -3.67 14.85 -0.09
N LEU A 94 -4.73 14.26 -0.62
CA LEU A 94 -4.90 12.80 -0.60
C LEU A 94 -3.99 12.15 -1.65
N THR A 95 -3.44 10.98 -1.31
CA THR A 95 -2.65 10.17 -2.23
C THR A 95 -3.44 8.93 -2.64
N ASN A 96 -3.28 8.50 -3.89
CA ASN A 96 -3.87 7.24 -4.32
C ASN A 96 -3.12 6.08 -3.66
N VAL A 97 -3.91 5.14 -3.13
CA VAL A 97 -3.46 3.87 -2.59
C VAL A 97 -4.13 2.72 -3.32
N TYR A 98 -3.45 1.60 -3.38
CA TYR A 98 -3.81 0.46 -4.21
C TYR A 98 -3.67 -0.83 -3.43
N LEU A 99 -4.65 -1.71 -3.63
CA LEU A 99 -4.53 -3.12 -3.28
C LEU A 99 -4.14 -3.88 -4.54
N LEU A 100 -2.97 -4.50 -4.50
CA LEU A 100 -2.38 -5.23 -5.61
C LEU A 100 -2.38 -6.72 -5.33
N GLU A 101 -2.61 -7.53 -6.34
CA GLU A 101 -2.27 -8.95 -6.35
C GLU A 101 -1.05 -9.18 -7.24
N ILE A 102 0.02 -9.72 -6.68
CA ILE A 102 1.27 -9.97 -7.40
C ILE A 102 1.18 -11.32 -8.12
N LYS A 103 1.57 -11.34 -9.41
CA LYS A 103 1.50 -12.53 -10.29
C LYS A 103 2.72 -13.44 -10.15
#